data_AF-A0AAE9WRW2-F1
#
_entry.id   AF-A0AAE9WRW2-F1
#
_cell.length_a   1.000
_cell.length_b   1.000
_cell.length_c   1.000
_cell.angle_alpha   90.00
_cell.angle_beta   90.00
_cell.angle_gamma   90.00
#
_symmetry.space_group_name_H-M   'P 1'
#
loop_
_entity.id
_entity.type
_entity.pdbx_description
1 polymer ?
#
loop_
_entity_poly.entity_id
_entity_poly.type
_entity_poly.pdbx_seq_one_letter_code
_entity_poly.pdbx_strand_id
1 'polypeptide(L)'
;MITYSEYFDEYTADLNKYLHKIKHSIYNIKNKEDYNKIREYITESEKCIKQITVETNSLPKGSHKIFEQINKYNSDLKKYKNILEKMNGDYYSEVLKIKKTKKKYIQNFIKNSFISYN
;
A
#
# COMPACT_ATOMS: atom_id res chain seq x y z
N MET A 1 -13.30 33.34 8.59
CA MET A 1 -14.02 32.56 7.57
C MET A 1 -12.95 31.91 6.72
N ILE A 2 -12.65 30.63 6.97
CA ILE A 2 -11.64 29.87 6.21
C ILE A 2 -12.26 29.61 4.85
N THR A 3 -11.66 30.18 3.80
CA THR A 3 -12.13 30.02 2.43
C THR A 3 -11.89 28.59 1.96
N TYR A 4 -12.86 28.01 1.25
CA TYR A 4 -12.86 26.66 0.67
C TYR A 4 -11.53 26.21 0.00
N SER A 5 -10.68 27.16 -0.40
CA SER A 5 -9.33 26.95 -0.93
C SER A 5 -8.35 26.32 0.07
N GLU A 6 -8.39 26.70 1.35
CA GLU A 6 -7.33 26.34 2.31
C GLU A 6 -7.35 24.84 2.66
N TYR A 7 -8.55 24.25 2.76
CA TYR A 7 -8.73 22.81 3.01
C TYR A 7 -8.29 21.96 1.82
N PHE A 8 -8.62 22.40 0.60
CA PHE A 8 -8.19 21.76 -0.64
C PHE A 8 -6.65 21.75 -0.76
N ASP A 9 -6.02 22.88 -0.43
CA ASP A 9 -4.57 23.02 -0.46
C ASP A 9 -3.89 22.14 0.59
N GLU A 10 -4.47 22.01 1.79
CA GLU A 10 -3.98 21.12 2.86
C GLU A 10 -4.00 19.65 2.43
N TYR A 11 -5.13 19.16 1.91
CA TYR A 11 -5.22 17.77 1.41
C TYR A 11 -4.27 17.50 0.24
N THR A 12 -4.06 18.49 -0.61
CA THR A 12 -3.12 18.37 -1.73
C THR A 12 -1.67 18.31 -1.24
N ALA A 13 -1.31 19.11 -0.24
CA ALA A 13 0.01 19.09 0.39
C ALA A 13 0.28 17.76 1.10
N ASP A 14 -0.69 17.25 1.86
CA ASP A 14 -0.58 15.97 2.53
C ASP A 14 -0.50 14.80 1.55
N LEU A 15 -1.31 14.81 0.48
CA LEU A 15 -1.23 13.83 -0.59
C LEU A 15 0.17 13.80 -1.22
N ASN A 16 0.73 14.96 -1.55
CA ASN A 16 2.07 15.06 -2.12
C ASN A 16 3.14 14.52 -1.16
N LYS A 17 3.00 14.80 0.14
CA LYS A 17 3.90 14.28 1.19
C LYS A 17 3.81 12.75 1.29
N TYR A 18 2.62 12.18 1.28
CA TYR A 18 2.45 10.72 1.30
C TYR A 18 2.99 10.06 0.03
N LEU A 19 2.70 10.61 -1.16
CA LEU A 19 3.24 10.11 -2.43
C LEU A 19 4.77 10.14 -2.46
N HIS A 20 5.38 11.20 -1.94
CA HIS A 20 6.84 11.28 -1.81
C HIS A 20 7.40 10.19 -0.90
N LYS A 21 6.79 9.98 0.28
CA LYS A 21 7.16 8.90 1.20
C LYS A 21 7.01 7.53 0.57
N ILE A 22 5.91 7.27 -0.14
CA ILE A 22 5.70 6.00 -0.86
C ILE A 22 6.80 5.79 -1.88
N LYS A 23 7.05 6.79 -2.75
CA LYS A 23 8.07 6.70 -3.80
C LYS A 23 9.46 6.37 -3.25
N HIS A 24 9.83 6.98 -2.12
CA HIS A 24 11.14 6.77 -1.51
C HIS A 24 11.28 5.43 -0.78
N SER A 25 10.19 4.98 -0.14
CA SER A 25 10.22 3.79 0.70
C SER A 25 9.88 2.49 -0.04
N ILE A 26 9.08 2.54 -1.11
CA ILE A 26 8.56 1.34 -1.78
C ILE A 26 9.65 0.45 -2.41
N TYR A 27 10.76 1.04 -2.82
CA TYR A 27 11.90 0.29 -3.36
C TYR A 27 12.89 -0.18 -2.28
N ASN A 28 12.69 0.23 -1.03
CA ASN A 28 13.60 -0.02 0.09
C ASN A 28 12.95 -0.85 1.21
N ILE A 29 11.91 -1.62 0.91
CA ILE A 29 11.21 -2.49 1.87
C ILE A 29 12.16 -3.61 2.30
N LYS A 30 12.44 -3.71 3.60
CA LYS A 30 13.28 -4.77 4.17
C LYS A 30 12.51 -5.74 5.05
N ASN A 31 11.40 -5.28 5.64
CA ASN A 31 10.62 -6.07 6.58
C ASN A 31 9.11 -5.78 6.48
N LYS A 32 8.34 -6.53 7.27
CA LYS A 32 6.88 -6.39 7.32
C LYS A 32 6.40 -5.04 7.87
N GLU A 33 7.19 -4.38 8.71
CA GLU A 33 6.85 -3.07 9.25
C GLU A 33 6.95 -1.99 8.17
N ASP A 34 8.01 -2.01 7.35
CA ASP A 34 8.16 -1.12 6.19
C ASP A 34 7.00 -1.29 5.22
N TYR A 35 6.62 -2.55 4.94
CA TYR A 35 5.45 -2.88 4.12
C TYR A 35 4.16 -2.26 4.68
N ASN A 36 3.91 -2.44 5.98
CA ASN A 36 2.72 -1.90 6.64
C ASN A 36 2.70 -0.37 6.62
N LYS A 37 3.84 0.28 6.86
CA LYS A 37 3.96 1.75 6.78
C LYS A 37 3.63 2.28 5.38
N ILE A 38 4.11 1.61 4.33
CA ILE A 38 3.79 2.02 2.95
C ILE A 38 2.31 1.78 2.64
N ARG A 39 1.73 0.70 3.15
CA ARG A 39 0.28 0.43 3.04
C ARG A 39 -0.55 1.51 3.74
N GLU A 40 -0.12 1.96 4.92
CA GLU A 40 -0.74 3.09 5.63
C GLU A 40 -0.64 4.37 4.80
N TYR A 41 0.53 4.71 4.26
CA TYR A 41 0.67 5.90 3.39
C TYR A 41 -0.23 5.83 2.16
N ILE A 42 -0.37 4.66 1.54
CA ILE A 42 -1.30 4.44 0.42
C ILE A 42 -2.74 4.70 0.87
N THR A 43 -3.13 4.21 2.05
CA THR A 43 -4.48 4.37 2.60
C THR A 43 -4.79 5.84 2.91
N GLU A 44 -3.86 6.57 3.52
CA GLU A 44 -4.02 8.02 3.78
C GLU A 44 -4.07 8.83 2.48
N SER A 45 -3.28 8.43 1.47
CA SER A 45 -3.34 9.06 0.14
C SER A 45 -4.71 8.85 -0.54
N GLU A 46 -5.29 7.65 -0.43
CA GLU A 46 -6.64 7.37 -0.95
C GLU A 46 -7.72 8.23 -0.25
N LYS A 47 -7.59 8.46 1.07
CA LYS A 47 -8.49 9.37 1.81
C LYS A 47 -8.36 10.81 1.31
N CYS A 48 -7.13 11.31 1.15
CA CYS A 48 -6.88 12.65 0.62
C CYS A 48 -7.50 12.83 -0.78
N ILE A 49 -7.30 11.87 -1.69
CA ILE A 49 -7.88 11.93 -3.04
C ILE A 49 -9.41 11.93 -2.99
N LYS A 50 -10.04 11.11 -2.13
CA LYS A 50 -11.50 11.11 -1.98
C LYS A 50 -12.00 12.48 -1.55
N GLN A 51 -11.34 13.10 -0.59
CA GLN A 51 -11.71 14.41 -0.07
C GLN A 51 -11.54 15.52 -1.12
N ILE A 52 -10.38 15.55 -1.80
CA ILE A 52 -10.12 16.43 -2.96
C ILE A 52 -11.19 16.23 -4.05
N THR A 53 -11.60 14.99 -4.32
CA THR A 53 -12.65 14.70 -5.32
C THR A 53 -14.01 15.24 -4.89
N VAL A 54 -14.38 15.09 -3.61
CA VAL A 54 -15.64 15.64 -3.08
C VAL A 54 -15.65 17.16 -3.16
N GLU A 55 -14.56 17.81 -2.77
CA GLU A 55 -14.44 19.27 -2.80
C GLU A 55 -14.46 19.81 -4.25
N THR A 56 -13.85 19.09 -5.18
CA THR A 56 -13.76 19.51 -6.59
C THR A 56 -15.01 19.23 -7.39
N ASN A 57 -15.83 18.25 -7.01
CA ASN A 57 -17.16 18.06 -7.59
C ASN A 57 -18.11 19.24 -7.32
N SER A 58 -17.83 20.03 -6.28
CA SER A 58 -18.54 21.28 -5.98
C SER A 58 -18.07 22.45 -6.86
N LEU A 59 -16.98 22.30 -7.62
CA LEU A 59 -16.45 23.33 -8.50
C LEU A 59 -17.10 23.27 -9.89
N PRO A 60 -17.30 24.42 -10.57
CA PRO A 60 -17.76 24.42 -11.95
C PRO A 60 -16.75 23.71 -12.87
N LYS A 61 -17.28 23.03 -13.90
CA LYS A 61 -16.55 22.17 -14.87
C LYS A 61 -15.36 22.83 -15.60
N GLY A 62 -15.17 24.14 -15.45
CA GLY A 62 -14.00 24.88 -15.96
C GLY A 62 -12.67 24.56 -15.26
N SER A 63 -12.69 23.83 -14.14
CA SER A 63 -11.51 23.53 -13.31
C SER A 63 -10.69 22.34 -13.83
N HIS A 64 -10.47 22.24 -15.15
CA HIS A 64 -9.86 21.07 -15.81
C HIS A 64 -8.50 20.64 -15.22
N LYS A 65 -7.66 21.60 -14.81
CA LYS A 65 -6.33 21.31 -14.23
C LYS A 65 -6.40 20.47 -12.95
N ILE A 66 -7.42 20.67 -12.11
CA ILE A 66 -7.54 19.94 -10.85
C ILE A 66 -7.95 18.49 -11.13
N PHE A 67 -8.86 18.26 -12.07
CA PHE A 67 -9.25 16.91 -12.48
C PHE A 67 -8.08 16.14 -13.11
N GLU A 68 -7.24 16.79 -13.92
CA GLU A 68 -6.01 16.20 -14.45
C GLU A 68 -5.03 15.78 -13.34
N GLN A 69 -4.86 16.63 -12.32
CA GLN A 69 -4.02 16.31 -11.17
C GLN A 69 -4.57 15.12 -10.37
N ILE A 70 -5.88 15.08 -10.09
CA ILE A 70 -6.53 13.93 -9.43
C ILE A 70 -6.30 12.64 -10.22
N ASN A 71 -6.46 12.69 -11.55
CA ASN A 71 -6.23 11.53 -12.41
C ASN A 71 -4.79 11.04 -12.35
N LYS A 72 -3.82 11.97 -12.34
CA LYS A 72 -2.41 11.64 -12.18
C LYS A 72 -2.13 10.98 -10.82
N TYR A 73 -2.65 11.55 -9.73
CA TYR A 73 -2.46 10.97 -8.39
C TYR A 73 -3.05 9.56 -8.29
N ASN A 74 -4.25 9.34 -8.86
CA ASN A 74 -4.87 8.01 -8.92
C ASN A 74 -4.01 7.01 -9.71
N SER A 75 -3.45 7.43 -10.83
CA SER A 75 -2.56 6.58 -11.64
C SER A 75 -1.28 6.20 -10.88
N ASP A 76 -0.65 7.16 -10.21
CA ASP A 76 0.56 6.93 -9.41
C ASP A 76 0.28 5.97 -8.23
N LEU A 77 -0.82 6.18 -7.50
CA LEU A 77 -1.25 5.28 -6.43
C LEU A 77 -1.52 3.86 -6.92
N LYS A 78 -2.22 3.71 -8.04
CA LYS A 78 -2.48 2.41 -8.65
C LYS A 78 -1.18 1.68 -8.99
N LYS A 79 -0.18 2.40 -9.51
CA LYS A 79 1.15 1.84 -9.78
C LYS A 79 1.82 1.35 -8.49
N TYR A 80 1.82 2.14 -7.42
CA TYR A 80 2.44 1.74 -6.16
C TYR A 80 1.71 0.57 -5.49
N LYS A 81 0.37 0.54 -5.56
CA LYS A 81 -0.43 -0.57 -5.06
C LYS A 81 -0.10 -1.88 -5.77
N ASN A 82 0.01 -1.84 -7.11
CA ASN A 82 0.41 -3.01 -7.90
C ASN A 82 1.80 -3.52 -7.54
N ILE A 83 2.76 -2.62 -7.25
CA ILE A 83 4.10 -3.02 -6.78
C ILE A 83 4.00 -3.72 -5.42
N LEU A 84 3.26 -3.12 -4.49
CA LEU A 84 3.08 -3.66 -3.14
C LEU A 84 2.37 -5.02 -3.14
N GLU A 85 1.35 -5.19 -3.98
CA GLU A 85 0.63 -6.46 -4.15
C GLU A 85 1.51 -7.57 -4.72
N LYS A 86 2.37 -7.26 -5.69
CA LYS A 86 3.36 -8.23 -6.22
C LYS A 86 4.34 -8.68 -5.13
N MET A 87 4.85 -7.73 -4.35
CA MET A 87 5.74 -8.03 -3.21
C MET A 87 5.06 -8.88 -2.13
N ASN A 88 3.76 -8.65 -1.88
CA ASN A 88 2.98 -9.45 -0.95
C ASN A 88 2.85 -10.91 -1.42
N GLY A 89 2.66 -11.12 -2.73
CA GLY A 89 2.66 -12.45 -3.35
C GLY A 89 3.96 -13.20 -3.09
N ASP A 90 5.10 -12.55 -3.27
CA ASP A 90 6.42 -13.16 -3.10
C ASP A 90 6.75 -13.42 -1.62
N TYR A 91 6.57 -12.43 -0.74
CA TYR A 91 6.88 -12.51 0.70
C TYR A 91 6.01 -13.54 1.43
N TYR A 92 4.69 -13.58 1.18
CA TYR A 92 3.84 -14.60 1.78
C TYR A 92 4.07 -15.98 1.15
N SER A 93 4.48 -16.08 -0.13
CA SER A 93 4.83 -17.38 -0.72
C SER A 93 6.05 -18.01 -0.04
N GLU A 94 7.09 -17.22 0.29
CA GLU A 94 8.29 -17.73 0.94
C GLU A 94 8.04 -18.11 2.40
N VAL A 95 7.32 -17.27 3.15
CA VAL A 95 6.93 -17.58 4.53
C VAL A 95 6.03 -18.83 4.59
N LEU A 96 5.09 -18.98 3.64
CA LEU A 96 4.25 -20.17 3.51
C LEU A 96 5.06 -21.41 3.10
N LYS A 97 6.04 -21.27 2.19
CA LYS A 97 6.97 -22.34 1.82
C LYS A 97 7.73 -22.81 3.04
N ILE A 98 8.39 -21.92 3.79
CA ILE A 98 9.15 -22.26 5.01
C ILE A 98 8.27 -22.98 6.04
N LYS A 99 7.04 -22.50 6.30
CA LYS A 99 6.10 -23.17 7.20
C LYS A 99 5.73 -24.58 6.72
N LYS A 100 5.48 -24.77 5.42
CA LYS A 100 5.19 -26.09 4.83
C LYS A 100 6.38 -27.04 4.95
N THR A 101 7.60 -26.58 4.67
CA THR A 101 8.82 -27.39 4.79
C THR A 101 9.05 -27.82 6.24
N LYS A 102 8.89 -26.89 7.19
CA LYS A 102 9.05 -27.18 8.63
C LYS A 102 8.00 -28.17 9.14
N LYS A 103 6.74 -28.03 8.71
CA LYS A 103 5.67 -28.98 9.03
C LYS A 103 5.96 -30.38 8.48
N LYS A 104 6.43 -30.47 7.23
CA LYS A 104 6.80 -31.74 6.59
C LYS A 104 7.98 -32.41 7.29
N TYR A 105 8.99 -31.63 7.70
CA TYR A 105 10.13 -32.14 8.48
C TYR A 105 9.69 -32.73 9.82
N ILE A 106 8.88 -32.01 10.59
CA ILE A 106 8.35 -32.48 11.88
C ILE A 106 7.51 -33.75 11.70
N GLN A 107 6.68 -33.80 10.66
CA GLN A 107 5.82 -34.95 10.39
C GLN A 107 6.64 -36.19 9.98
N ASN A 108 7.68 -36.02 9.17
CA ASN A 108 8.61 -37.10 8.82
C ASN A 108 9.44 -37.56 10.02
N PHE A 109 9.88 -36.64 10.88
CA PHE A 109 10.59 -36.96 12.11
C PHE A 109 9.73 -37.83 13.03
N ILE A 110 8.48 -37.42 13.32
CA ILE A 110 7.54 -38.20 14.13
C ILE A 110 7.30 -39.58 13.50
N LYS A 111 7.03 -39.63 12.19
CA LYS A 111 6.76 -40.89 11.49
C LYS A 111 7.94 -41.87 11.56
N ASN A 112 9.17 -41.38 11.42
CA ASN A 112 10.37 -42.21 11.49
C ASN A 112 10.68 -42.66 12.92
N SER A 113 10.45 -41.81 13.93
CA SER A 113 10.63 -42.17 15.34
C SER A 113 9.66 -43.26 15.81
N PHE A 114 8.46 -43.35 15.22
CA PHE A 114 7.49 -44.41 15.53
C PHE A 114 7.81 -45.76 14.88
N ILE A 115 8.65 -45.79 13.83
CA ILE A 115 9.05 -47.02 13.14
C ILE A 115 10.22 -47.71 13.88
N SER A 116 10.94 -47.00 14.75
CA SER A 116 12.08 -47.53 15.51
C SER A 116 11.72 -48.28 16.80
N TYR A 117 10.43 -48.42 17.13
CA TYR A 117 9.94 -49.02 18.38
C TYR A 117 9.00 -50.24 18.18
N ASN A 118 8.94 -50.82 16.98
CA ASN A 118 8.33 -52.13 16.71
C ASN A 118 9.35 -53.07 16.08
#